data_AF-A0A180FLR6-F1
#
_entry.id   AF-A0A180FLR6-F1
#
_cell.length_a   1.000
_cell.length_b   1.000
_cell.length_c   1.000
_cell.angle_alpha   90.00
_cell.angle_beta   90.00
_cell.angle_gamma   90.00
#
_symmetry.space_group_name_H-M   'P 1'
#
loop_
_entity.id
_entity.type
_entity.pdbx_description
1 polymer ?
#
loop_
_entity_poly.entity_id
_entity_poly.type
_entity_poly.pdbx_seq_one_letter_code
_entity_poly.pdbx_strand_id
1 'polypeptide(L)' 'MARRKITNNQAVCITLLWGMLCYILLTSAEKLTFNVVFALMASAIIVFVPLYKNFRRRDS' A
#
# COMPACT_ATOMS: atom_id res chain seq x y z
N MET A 1 20.72 -1.37 18.19
CA MET A 1 19.90 -1.65 17.00
C MET A 1 19.68 -0.35 16.24
N ALA A 2 20.29 -0.18 15.06
CA ALA A 2 20.10 1.03 14.26
C ALA A 2 18.66 1.09 13.76
N ARG A 3 17.88 2.07 14.25
CA ARG A 3 16.53 2.39 13.77
C ARG A 3 16.66 2.90 12.33
N ARG A 4 16.80 1.98 11.36
CA ARG A 4 16.87 2.32 9.94
C ARG A 4 15.61 3.11 9.61
N LYS A 5 15.75 4.41 9.33
CA LYS A 5 14.69 5.21 8.72
C LYS A 5 14.27 4.45 7.48
N ILE A 6 13.04 3.94 7.46
CA ILE A 6 12.45 3.37 6.25
C ILE A 6 12.59 4.44 5.17
N THR A 7 13.41 4.14 4.16
CA THR A 7 13.66 5.11 3.10
C THR A 7 12.40 5.24 2.26
N ASN A 8 12.14 6.44 1.75
CA ASN A 8 10.95 6.79 0.98
C ASN A 8 10.62 5.75 -0.11
N ASN A 9 11.67 5.25 -0.77
CA ASN A 9 11.57 4.23 -1.83
C ASN A 9 11.00 2.90 -1.33
N GLN A 10 11.26 2.51 -0.07
CA GLN A 10 10.72 1.26 0.49
C GLN A 10 9.21 1.34 0.64
N ALA A 11 8.67 2.47 1.09
CA ALA A 11 7.23 2.62 1.23
C ALA A 11 6.52 2.66 -0.14
N VAL A 12 7.12 3.29 -1.14
CA VAL A 12 6.61 3.26 -2.52
C VAL A 12 6.65 1.83 -3.07
N CYS A 13 7.73 1.09 -2.83
CA CYS A 13 7.87 -0.30 -3.25
C CYS A 13 6.82 -1.21 -2.60
N ILE A 14 6.58 -1.04 -1.29
CA ILE A 14 5.51 -1.75 -0.56
C ILE A 14 4.14 -1.41 -1.13
N THR A 15 3.89 -0.15 -1.50
CA THR A 15 2.61 0.25 -2.09
C THR A 15 2.38 -0.38 -3.46
N LEU A 16 3.40 -0.40 -4.31
CA LEU A 16 3.36 -1.04 -5.63
C LEU A 16 3.12 -2.55 -5.50
N LEU A 17 3.86 -3.22 -4.62
CA LEU A 17 3.66 -4.64 -4.34
C LEU A 17 2.25 -4.90 -3.82
N TRP A 18 1.76 -4.05 -2.91
CA TRP A 18 0.44 -4.22 -2.34
C TRP A 18 -0.65 -4.12 -3.41
N GLY A 19 -0.62 -3.11 -4.28
CA GLY A 19 -1.56 -3.01 -5.41
C GLY A 19 -1.51 -4.22 -6.36
N MET A 20 -0.32 -4.75 -6.65
CA MET A 20 -0.16 -5.96 -7.44
C MET A 20 -0.77 -7.19 -6.75
N LEU A 21 -0.58 -7.31 -5.43
CA LEU A 21 -1.16 -8.39 -4.64
C LEU A 21 -2.69 -8.27 -4.58
N CYS A 22 -3.22 -7.06 -4.43
CA CYS A 22 -4.66 -6.78 -4.50
C CYS A 22 -5.23 -7.18 -5.85
N TYR A 23 -4.53 -6.91 -6.95
CA TYR A 23 -4.97 -7.27 -8.30
C TYR A 23 -5.05 -8.79 -8.49
N ILE A 24 -4.03 -9.52 -8.06
CA ILE A 24 -4.04 -11.00 -8.10
C ILE A 24 -5.17 -11.54 -7.22
N LEU A 25 -5.34 -10.99 -6.01
CA LEU A 25 -6.42 -11.40 -5.12
C LEU A 25 -7.79 -11.13 -5.75
N LEU A 26 -7.97 -9.97 -6.40
CA LEU A 26 -9.23 -9.59 -7.04
C LEU A 26 -9.55 -10.48 -8.25
N THR A 27 -8.53 -10.82 -9.05
CA THR A 27 -8.72 -11.70 -10.22
C THR A 27 -8.90 -13.16 -9.85
N SER A 28 -8.37 -13.59 -8.70
CA SER A 28 -8.52 -14.96 -8.20
C SER A 28 -9.70 -15.13 -7.24
N ALA A 29 -10.28 -14.04 -6.72
CA ALA A 29 -11.43 -14.10 -5.84
C ALA A 29 -12.72 -14.29 -6.64
N GLU A 30 -13.17 -15.53 -6.76
CA GLU A 30 -14.48 -15.88 -7.32
C GLU A 30 -15.65 -15.30 -6.48
N LYS A 31 -15.39 -14.94 -5.21
CA LYS A 31 -16.34 -14.28 -4.31
C LYS A 31 -15.72 -13.08 -3.63
N LEU A 32 -16.01 -11.89 -4.16
CA LEU A 32 -15.71 -10.61 -3.51
C LEU A 32 -16.57 -10.45 -2.26
N THR A 33 -16.11 -11.05 -1.17
CA THR A 33 -16.73 -10.91 0.14
C THR A 33 -16.51 -9.48 0.64
N PHE A 34 -17.56 -8.84 1.16
CA PHE A 34 -17.48 -7.48 1.75
C PHE A 34 -16.32 -7.32 2.74
N ASN A 35 -16.00 -8.39 3.47
CA ASN A 35 -14.87 -8.42 4.40
C ASN A 35 -13.50 -8.16 3.74
N VAL A 36 -13.28 -8.71 2.54
CA VAL A 36 -12.03 -8.55 1.79
C VAL A 36 -11.89 -7.11 1.29
N VAL A 37 -12.99 -6.51 0.84
CA VAL A 37 -13.01 -5.11 0.39
C VAL A 37 -12.74 -4.16 1.55
N PHE A 38 -13.34 -4.40 2.72
CA PHE A 38 -13.07 -3.60 3.92
C PHE A 38 -11.60 -3.72 4.38
N ALA A 39 -11.05 -4.94 4.38
CA ALA A 39 -9.65 -5.16 4.71
C ALA A 39 -8.70 -4.48 3.73
N LEU A 40 -9.01 -4.52 2.43
CA LEU A 40 -8.28 -3.80 1.38
C LEU A 40 -8.32 -2.29 1.59
N MET A 41 -9.49 -1.71 1.86
CA MET A 41 -9.62 -0.28 2.14
C MET A 41 -8.84 0.15 3.38
N ALA A 42 -8.88 -0.63 4.46
CA ALA A 42 -8.11 -0.33 5.67
C ALA A 42 -6.60 -0.38 5.40
N SER A 43 -6.13 -1.41 4.68
CA SER A 43 -4.72 -1.51 4.26
C SER A 43 -4.33 -0.33 3.36
N ALA A 44 -5.25 0.18 2.53
CA ALA A 44 -5.03 1.36 1.69
C ALA A 44 -4.63 2.58 2.46
N ILE A 45 -5.41 2.91 3.48
CA ILE A 45 -5.22 4.12 4.26
C ILE A 45 -3.84 4.12 4.92
N ILE A 46 -3.41 2.97 5.46
CA ILE A 46 -2.12 2.81 6.12
C ILE A 46 -0.97 3.02 5.12
N VAL A 47 -1.09 2.43 3.93
CA VAL A 47 -0.06 2.49 2.89
C VAL A 47 -0.04 3.86 2.19
N PHE A 48 -1.15 4.61 2.23
CA PHE A 48 -1.28 5.93 1.62
C PHE A 48 -0.53 7.04 2.38
N VAL A 49 -0.41 6.93 3.71
CA VAL A 49 0.32 7.90 4.56
C VAL A 49 1.77 8.15 4.09
N PRO A 50 2.62 7.12 3.90
CA PRO A 50 3.97 7.35 3.41
C PRO A 50 3.99 7.81 1.95
N LEU A 51 3.02 7.40 1.14
CA LEU A 51 2.86 7.82 -0.25
C LEU A 51 2.64 9.33 -0.37
N TYR A 52 1.71 9.88 0.41
CA TYR A 52 1.47 11.33 0.47
C TYR A 52 2.71 12.11 0.88
N LYS A 53 3.44 11.61 1.88
CA LYS A 53 4.67 12.25 2.36
C LYS A 53 5.80 12.23 1.32
N ASN A 54 5.75 11.27 0.38
CA ASN A 54 6.67 11.19 -0.76
C ASN A 54 6.26 12.13 -1.90
N PHE A 55 4.98 12.18 -2.26
CA PHE A 55 4.47 13.09 -3.29
C PHE A 55 4.79 14.54 -2.96
N ARG A 56 4.55 14.97 -1.71
CA ARG A 56 4.86 16.33 -1.27
C ARG A 56 6.36 16.67 -1.29
N ARG A 57 7.25 15.67 -1.29
CA ARG A 57 8.71 15.88 -1.34
C ARG A 57 9.27 15.95 -2.76
N ARG A 58 8.51 15.58 -3.79
CA ARG A 58 8.92 15.74 -5.19
C ARG A 58 8.48 17.08 -5.80
N ASP A 59 7.67 17.84 -5.05
CA ASP A 59 7.11 19.13 -5.45
C ASP A 59 7.89 20.33 -4.85
N SER A 60 8.95 20.08 -4.07
CA SER A 60 9.92 21.10 -3.59
C SER A 60 11.30 20.79 -4.12
#